data_AF-L9ZGF7-F1
#
_entry.id   AF-L9ZGF7-F1
#
_cell.length_a   1.000
_cell.length_b   1.000
_cell.length_c   1.000
_cell.angle_alpha   90.00
_cell.angle_beta   90.00
_cell.angle_gamma   90.00
#
_symmetry.space_group_name_H-M   'P 1'
#
loop_
_entity.id
_entity.type
_entity.pdbx_description
1 polymer ?
#
loop_
_entity_poly.entity_id
_entity_poly.type
_entity_poly.pdbx_seq_one_letter_code
_entity_poly.pdbx_strand_id
1 'polypeptide(L)'
;MADTTTYEDETSREAAADRLRAIAAELESGPTADIQVGNKLLALSPGEPLEYAIEVEERSPMLGGEREAVTVTLGWEEATPQEEQDADRSQDQSHDHGRDQDMGQEPAHRSGESETQSEQDDSLL
;
A
#
# COMPACT_ATOMS: atom_id res chain seq x y z
N MET A 1 -9.39 -1.90 -26.69
CA MET A 1 -9.14 -3.28 -27.12
C MET A 1 -8.15 -3.84 -26.12
N ALA A 2 -8.48 -4.95 -25.45
CA ALA A 2 -7.57 -5.62 -24.54
C ALA A 2 -6.80 -6.70 -25.31
N ASP A 3 -5.49 -6.78 -25.11
CA ASP A 3 -4.66 -7.84 -25.67
C ASP A 3 -4.80 -9.11 -24.82
N THR A 4 -5.26 -10.21 -25.41
CA THR A 4 -5.35 -11.52 -24.74
C THR A 4 -4.14 -12.38 -25.11
N THR A 5 -3.43 -12.91 -24.11
CA THR A 5 -2.38 -13.92 -24.31
C THR A 5 -2.95 -15.30 -23.97
N THR A 6 -2.93 -16.24 -24.92
CA THR A 6 -3.40 -17.62 -24.75
C THR A 6 -2.26 -18.60 -24.97
N TYR A 7 -2.21 -19.66 -24.17
CA TYR A 7 -1.27 -20.78 -24.30
C TYR A 7 -1.97 -22.09 -23.96
N GLU A 8 -1.77 -23.11 -24.79
CA GLU A 8 -2.33 -24.44 -24.64
C GLU A 8 -1.21 -25.48 -24.78
N ASP A 9 -1.20 -26.49 -23.92
CA ASP A 9 -0.13 -27.49 -23.83
C ASP A 9 -0.66 -28.78 -23.17
N GLU A 10 -0.18 -29.94 -23.63
CA GLU A 10 -0.44 -31.23 -23.00
C GLU A 10 0.73 -31.59 -22.08
N THR A 11 0.48 -31.67 -20.77
CA THR A 11 1.53 -31.88 -19.77
C THR A 11 1.13 -32.92 -18.71
N SER A 12 2.07 -33.32 -17.87
CA SER A 12 1.78 -34.27 -16.78
C SER A 12 0.91 -33.62 -15.70
N ARG A 13 0.23 -34.46 -14.91
CA ARG A 13 -0.58 -34.00 -13.77
C ARG A 13 0.26 -33.17 -12.79
N GLU A 14 1.48 -33.62 -12.49
CA GLU A 14 2.39 -32.92 -11.59
C GLU A 14 2.78 -31.56 -12.15
N ALA A 15 3.17 -31.49 -13.42
CA ALA A 15 3.57 -30.24 -14.05
C ALA A 15 2.42 -29.23 -14.12
N ALA A 16 1.18 -29.67 -14.38
CA ALA A 16 0.00 -28.80 -14.31
C ALA A 16 -0.22 -28.25 -12.90
N ALA A 17 -0.11 -29.10 -11.86
CA ALA A 17 -0.24 -28.67 -10.48
C ALA A 17 0.87 -27.69 -10.06
N ASP A 18 2.10 -27.90 -10.49
CA ASP A 18 3.22 -26.99 -10.22
C ASP A 18 3.01 -25.62 -10.85
N ARG A 19 2.48 -25.56 -12.08
CA ARG A 19 2.10 -24.30 -12.74
C ARG A 19 1.01 -23.56 -11.97
N LEU A 20 -0.02 -24.25 -11.50
CA LEU A 20 -1.07 -23.64 -10.67
C LEU A 20 -0.53 -23.10 -9.33
N ARG A 21 0.38 -23.85 -8.69
CA ARG A 21 1.02 -23.40 -7.45
C ARG A 21 1.93 -22.19 -7.67
N ALA A 22 2.63 -22.11 -8.80
CA ALA A 22 3.44 -20.94 -9.14
C ALA A 22 2.56 -19.68 -9.25
N ILE A 23 1.41 -19.78 -9.93
CA ILE A 23 0.45 -18.67 -9.99
C ILE A 23 -0.02 -18.27 -8.58
N ALA A 24 -0.40 -19.25 -7.75
CA ALA A 24 -0.82 -18.97 -6.38
C ALA A 24 0.27 -18.26 -5.56
N ALA A 25 1.53 -18.72 -5.66
CA ALA A 25 2.65 -18.11 -4.96
C ALA A 25 2.89 -16.65 -5.39
N GLU A 26 2.75 -16.33 -6.68
CA GLU A 26 2.88 -14.96 -7.18
C GLU A 26 1.77 -14.05 -6.65
N LEU A 27 0.52 -14.53 -6.62
CA LEU A 27 -0.61 -13.77 -6.06
C LEU A 27 -0.46 -13.51 -4.55
N GLU A 28 0.20 -14.41 -3.81
CA GLU A 28 0.47 -14.25 -2.38
C GLU A 28 1.69 -13.36 -2.10
N SER A 29 2.61 -13.20 -3.07
CA SER A 29 3.88 -12.52 -2.86
C SER A 29 3.74 -11.00 -2.71
N GLY A 30 2.68 -10.39 -3.24
CA GLY A 30 2.47 -8.95 -3.12
C GLY A 30 1.58 -8.35 -4.22
N PRO A 31 1.62 -7.03 -4.41
CA PRO A 31 0.72 -6.30 -5.32
C PRO A 31 1.04 -6.49 -6.81
N THR A 32 2.17 -7.14 -7.11
CA THR A 32 2.61 -7.46 -8.47
C THR A 32 2.83 -8.96 -8.58
N ALA A 33 2.36 -9.56 -9.67
CA ALA A 33 2.48 -10.98 -9.94
C ALA A 33 3.12 -11.22 -11.32
N ASP A 34 4.20 -12.00 -11.35
CA ASP A 34 4.90 -12.38 -12.58
C ASP A 34 4.40 -13.74 -13.10
N ILE A 35 3.44 -13.72 -14.02
CA ILE A 35 2.78 -14.93 -14.52
C ILE A 35 3.44 -15.45 -15.81
N GLN A 36 3.91 -16.70 -15.77
CA GLN A 36 4.47 -17.39 -16.94
C GLN A 36 3.35 -18.01 -17.80
N VAL A 37 3.26 -17.58 -19.05
CA VAL A 37 2.32 -18.10 -20.06
C VAL A 37 3.12 -18.64 -21.24
N GLY A 38 3.32 -19.96 -21.29
CA GLY A 38 4.18 -20.60 -22.28
C GLY A 38 5.63 -20.15 -22.14
N ASN A 39 6.17 -19.50 -23.18
CA ASN A 39 7.51 -18.91 -23.18
C ASN A 39 7.54 -17.41 -22.80
N LYS A 40 6.39 -16.83 -22.43
CA LYS A 40 6.26 -15.40 -22.10
C LYS A 40 6.07 -15.22 -20.59
N LEU A 41 6.76 -14.23 -20.02
CA LEU A 41 6.53 -13.75 -18.66
C LEU A 41 5.71 -12.46 -18.71
N LEU A 42 4.66 -12.36 -17.92
CA LEU A 42 3.76 -11.21 -17.85
C LEU A 42 3.75 -10.65 -16.42
N ALA A 43 4.17 -9.39 -16.26
CA ALA A 43 4.01 -8.66 -15.01
C ALA A 43 2.60 -8.07 -14.94
N LEU A 44 1.82 -8.48 -13.94
CA LEU A 44 0.45 -8.04 -13.69
C LEU A 44 0.34 -7.40 -12.31
N SER A 45 -0.67 -6.55 -12.12
CA SER A 45 -0.96 -5.92 -10.82
C SER A 45 -2.36 -6.33 -10.34
N PRO A 46 -2.51 -7.53 -9.74
CA PRO A 46 -3.79 -7.96 -9.20
C PRO A 46 -4.26 -7.02 -8.08
N GLY A 47 -5.41 -6.38 -8.29
CA GLY A 47 -6.04 -5.53 -7.29
C GLY A 47 -6.75 -6.33 -6.19
N GLU A 48 -7.12 -5.66 -5.10
CA GLU A 48 -7.98 -6.22 -4.07
C GLU A 48 -9.36 -5.52 -4.10
N PRO A 49 -10.48 -6.28 -4.15
CA PRO A 49 -10.59 -7.74 -4.10
C PRO A 49 -10.38 -8.46 -5.44
N LEU A 50 -10.02 -9.75 -5.40
CA LEU A 50 -10.03 -10.64 -6.57
C LEU A 50 -11.40 -11.32 -6.74
N GLU A 51 -11.92 -11.28 -7.96
CA GLU A 51 -13.00 -12.15 -8.39
C GLU A 51 -12.46 -13.57 -8.64
N TYR A 52 -13.06 -14.57 -8.01
CA TYR A 52 -12.66 -15.98 -8.15
C TYR A 52 -13.87 -16.87 -8.49
N ALA A 53 -13.73 -17.66 -9.54
CA ALA A 53 -14.70 -18.67 -9.93
C ALA A 53 -14.03 -19.99 -10.30
N ILE A 54 -14.67 -21.10 -9.93
CA ILE A 54 -14.29 -22.45 -10.33
C ILE A 54 -15.50 -23.16 -10.94
N GLU A 55 -15.29 -23.71 -12.13
CA GLU A 55 -16.28 -24.52 -12.84
C GLU A 55 -15.73 -25.94 -13.06
N VAL A 56 -16.57 -26.95 -12.85
CA VAL A 56 -16.21 -28.36 -13.03
C VAL A 56 -17.20 -29.01 -13.98
N GLU A 57 -16.68 -29.59 -15.06
CA GLU A 57 -17.46 -30.39 -16.00
C GLU A 57 -17.26 -31.88 -15.68
N GLU A 58 -18.25 -32.50 -15.05
CA GLU A 58 -18.27 -33.93 -14.75
C GLU A 58 -18.98 -34.69 -15.86
N ARG A 59 -18.23 -35.20 -16.85
CA ARG A 59 -18.68 -36.09 -17.94
C ARG A 59 -19.72 -35.44 -18.87
N SER A 60 -19.30 -35.09 -20.08
CA SER A 60 -20.19 -34.51 -21.10
C SER A 60 -20.79 -35.60 -22.01
N PRO A 61 -22.02 -36.09 -21.78
CA PRO A 61 -22.64 -37.12 -22.63
C PRO A 61 -22.85 -36.67 -24.08
N MET A 62 -22.87 -35.35 -24.35
CA MET A 62 -23.08 -34.80 -25.70
C MET A 62 -21.86 -34.91 -26.63
N LEU A 63 -20.65 -35.12 -26.10
CA LEU A 63 -19.40 -35.22 -26.89
C LEU A 63 -18.82 -36.65 -26.95
N GLY A 64 -19.57 -37.65 -26.48
CA GLY A 64 -19.26 -39.07 -26.71
C GLY A 64 -18.02 -39.60 -25.96
N GLY A 65 -17.50 -38.86 -24.98
CA GLY A 65 -16.32 -39.27 -24.20
C GLY A 65 -16.46 -38.92 -22.72
N GLU A 66 -15.81 -39.72 -21.86
CA GLU A 66 -15.61 -39.39 -20.44
C GLU A 66 -14.52 -38.31 -20.34
N ARG A 67 -14.88 -37.03 -20.56
CA ARG A 67 -13.99 -35.90 -20.29
C ARG A 67 -14.41 -35.23 -18.99
N GLU A 68 -13.41 -35.01 -18.12
CA GLU A 68 -13.52 -34.19 -16.92
C GLU A 68 -12.68 -32.93 -17.16
N ALA A 69 -13.22 -31.76 -16.80
CA ALA A 69 -12.51 -30.48 -16.93
C ALA A 69 -12.76 -29.62 -15.70
N VAL A 70 -11.75 -28.84 -15.33
CA VAL A 70 -11.82 -27.81 -14.31
C VAL A 70 -11.35 -26.51 -14.92
N THR A 71 -12.18 -25.48 -14.86
CA THR A 71 -11.85 -24.12 -15.29
C THR A 71 -11.75 -23.23 -14.06
N VAL A 72 -10.61 -22.56 -13.90
CA VAL A 72 -10.40 -21.57 -12.85
C VAL A 72 -10.30 -20.20 -13.49
N THR A 73 -11.16 -19.29 -13.06
CA THR A 73 -11.21 -17.90 -13.55
C THR A 73 -10.87 -16.97 -12.40
N LEU A 74 -9.89 -16.10 -12.64
CA LEU A 74 -9.45 -15.04 -11.74
C LEU A 74 -9.62 -13.71 -12.47
N GLY A 75 -10.25 -12.73 -11.82
CA GLY A 75 -10.45 -11.39 -12.34
C GLY A 75 -10.17 -10.35 -11.26
N TRP A 76 -9.76 -9.16 -11.66
CA TRP A 76 -9.53 -8.04 -10.76
C TRP A 76 -9.62 -6.72 -11.52
N GLU A 77 -9.88 -5.64 -10.78
CA GLU A 77 -9.72 -4.27 -11.27
C GLU A 77 -8.25 -3.85 -11.07
N GLU A 78 -7.67 -3.14 -12.05
CA GLU A 78 -6.33 -2.57 -11.89
C GLU A 78 -6.38 -1.47 -10.82
N ALA A 79 -5.50 -1.56 -9.81
CA ALA A 79 -5.36 -0.51 -8.81
C ALA A 79 -4.95 0.80 -9.50
N THR A 80 -5.88 1.74 -9.64
CA THR A 80 -5.54 3.06 -10.17
C THR A 80 -4.68 3.82 -9.14
N PRO A 81 -3.59 4.50 -9.53
CA PRO A 81 -2.62 5.09 -8.58
C PRO A 81 -3.11 6.26 -7.71
N GLN A 82 -4.42 6.46 -7.52
CA GLN A 82 -4.95 7.77 -7.12
C GLN A 82 -5.33 7.93 -5.63
N GLU A 83 -5.18 6.92 -4.78
CA GLU A 83 -5.62 7.02 -3.37
C GLU A 83 -4.53 7.43 -2.36
N GLU A 84 -3.26 7.55 -2.77
CA GLU A 84 -2.17 7.96 -1.85
C GLU A 84 -2.04 9.48 -1.62
N GLN A 85 -2.81 10.33 -2.33
CA GLN A 85 -2.64 11.79 -2.27
C GLN A 85 -3.54 12.52 -1.26
N ASP A 86 -4.58 11.88 -0.70
CA ASP A 86 -5.52 12.54 0.23
C ASP A 86 -5.19 12.33 1.72
N ALA A 87 -4.27 11.44 2.06
CA ALA A 87 -3.85 11.22 3.45
C ALA A 87 -2.84 12.25 3.98
N ASP A 88 -2.08 12.92 3.09
CA ASP A 88 -0.96 13.80 3.47
C ASP A 88 -1.39 15.27 3.71
N ARG A 89 -2.56 15.71 3.21
CA ARG A 89 -3.00 17.11 3.33
C ARG A 89 -3.72 17.47 4.64
N SER A 90 -3.95 16.49 5.52
CA SER A 90 -4.78 16.71 6.72
C SER A 90 -3.99 17.05 8.00
N GLN A 91 -2.64 17.08 7.96
CA GLN A 91 -1.83 17.28 9.17
C GLN A 91 -1.24 18.68 9.35
N ASP A 92 -1.31 19.58 8.36
CA ASP A 92 -0.70 20.92 8.42
C ASP A 92 -1.74 22.06 8.52
N GLN A 93 -2.77 21.91 9.36
CA GLN A 93 -3.70 23.01 9.69
C GLN A 93 -3.98 23.09 11.20
N SER A 94 -2.91 23.08 12.00
CA SER A 94 -2.93 23.62 13.36
C SER A 94 -2.00 24.83 13.43
N HIS A 95 -2.25 25.84 12.60
CA HIS A 95 -1.65 27.17 12.75
C HIS A 95 -2.50 28.00 13.71
N ASP A 96 -2.12 27.85 14.98
CA ASP A 96 -2.27 28.79 16.09
C ASP A 96 -2.73 30.20 15.69
N HIS A 97 -4.01 30.52 15.91
CA HIS A 97 -4.56 31.88 15.86
C HIS A 97 -5.04 32.28 17.25
N GLY A 98 -4.13 32.20 18.24
CA GLY A 98 -4.38 32.57 19.62
C GLY A 98 -3.39 33.60 20.12
N ARG A 99 -3.37 34.81 19.54
CA ARG A 99 -2.64 35.93 20.16
C ARG A 99 -3.29 37.27 19.86
N ASP A 100 -4.38 37.53 20.57
CA ASP A 100 -4.75 38.89 20.98
C ASP A 100 -3.56 39.50 21.76
N GLN A 101 -2.80 40.38 21.11
CA GLN A 101 -1.87 41.28 21.80
C GLN A 101 -2.46 42.68 21.78
N ASP A 102 -3.15 42.96 22.88
CA ASP A 102 -3.56 44.25 23.38
C ASP A 102 -2.39 45.25 23.34
N MET A 103 -2.49 46.24 22.45
CA MET A 103 -1.57 47.37 22.35
C MET A 103 -2.07 48.48 23.29
N GLY A 104 -1.43 48.63 24.45
CA GLY A 104 -1.86 49.61 25.44
C GLY A 104 -0.77 50.05 26.43
N GLN A 105 0.01 51.05 26.02
CA GLN A 105 0.62 52.11 26.84
C GLN A 105 1.91 51.84 27.63
N GLU A 106 2.98 52.53 27.19
CA GLU A 106 4.07 53.04 28.04
C GLU A 106 3.51 53.91 29.19
N PRO A 107 4.21 53.96 30.34
CA PRO A 107 5.05 55.13 30.57
C PRO A 107 6.41 54.85 31.24
N ALA A 108 7.38 55.66 30.82
CA ALA A 108 8.71 55.80 31.39
C ALA A 108 8.71 56.33 32.83
N HIS A 109 9.57 55.80 33.70
CA HIS A 109 10.29 56.44 34.82
C HIS A 109 11.23 55.36 35.42
N ARG A 110 12.39 55.57 36.03
CA ARG A 110 13.38 56.66 36.16
C ARG A 110 14.45 56.05 37.08
N SER A 111 15.72 56.16 36.69
CA SER A 111 16.93 56.16 37.54
C SER A 111 17.13 55.02 38.55
N GLY A 112 18.01 54.08 38.21
CA GLY A 112 18.74 53.27 39.19
C GLY A 112 20.17 53.79 39.32
N GLU A 113 20.47 54.50 40.40
CA GLU A 113 21.83 54.82 40.83
C GLU A 113 21.90 54.82 42.36
N SER A 114 23.07 54.38 42.86
CA SER A 114 23.58 54.45 44.23
C SER A 114 23.12 53.37 45.22
N GLU A 115 23.97 52.78 46.08
CA GLU A 115 25.43 52.66 46.22
C GLU A 115 25.64 51.79 47.49
N THR A 116 26.64 50.93 47.46
CA THR A 116 27.51 50.44 48.57
C THR A 116 27.00 50.34 50.02
N GLN A 117 27.11 49.16 50.64
CA GLN A 117 27.78 48.95 51.94
C GLN A 117 27.91 47.44 52.23
N SER A 118 29.13 46.90 52.27
CA SER A 118 29.91 46.54 53.48
C SER A 118 29.77 45.07 53.86
N GLU A 119 30.86 44.30 53.76
CA GLU A 119 31.62 43.74 54.91
C GLU A 119 30.99 42.42 55.37
N GLN A 120 31.68 41.31 55.66
CA GLN A 120 33.06 40.98 55.98
C GLN A 120 33.12 39.43 56.06
N ASP A 121 34.33 38.87 55.99
CA ASP A 121 34.73 37.58 56.59
C ASP A 121 34.05 36.28 56.08
N ASP A 122 34.70 35.13 55.94
CA ASP A 122 35.93 34.61 56.53
C ASP A 122 36.51 33.49 55.64
N SER A 123 37.85 33.50 55.59
CA SER A 123 38.83 32.42 55.43
C SER A 123 38.44 30.98 55.06
N LEU A 124 39.28 30.44 54.15
CA LEU A 124 40.04 29.16 54.19
C LEU A 124 39.21 27.86 54.34
N LEU A 125 39.42 26.79 53.55
CA LEU A 125 40.64 26.22 53.00
C LEU A 125 40.26 25.15 51.97
#